data_AF-A0A225E0E5-F1
#
_entry.id   AF-A0A225E0E5-F1
#
_cell.length_a   1.000
_cell.length_b   1.000
_cell.length_c   1.000
_cell.angle_alpha   90.00
_cell.angle_beta   90.00
_cell.angle_gamma   90.00
#
_symmetry.space_group_name_H-M   'P 1'
#
loop_
_entity.id
_entity.type
_entity.pdbx_description
1 polymer ?
#
loop_
_entity_poly.entity_id
_entity_poly.type
_entity_poly.pdbx_seq_one_letter_code
_entity_poly.pdbx_strand_id
1 'polypeptide(L)' 'MDRARANGRITRVENGHLKRKQRANRDKRFTELVGKGQFPYTPAVQSWLSEKLGKPATQITEVEVKAFLAKK' A
#
# COMPACT_ATOMS: atom_id res chain seq x y z
N MET A 1 -19.08 -24.57 -20.33
CA MET A 1 -19.22 -23.55 -19.27
C MET A 1 -17.80 -23.17 -18.78
N ASP A 2 -16.94 -22.53 -19.58
CA ASP A 2 -15.49 -22.72 -19.31
C ASP A 2 -14.52 -21.54 -19.49
N ARG A 3 -14.97 -20.31 -19.76
CA ARG A 3 -14.02 -19.17 -19.82
C ARG A 3 -13.65 -18.64 -18.43
N ALA A 4 -14.59 -18.63 -17.49
CA ALA A 4 -14.35 -18.09 -16.14
C ALA A 4 -13.40 -18.96 -15.30
N ARG A 5 -13.47 -20.30 -15.40
CA ARG A 5 -12.58 -21.22 -14.66
C ARG A 5 -11.15 -21.23 -15.23
N ALA A 6 -11.00 -21.19 -16.56
CA ALA A 6 -9.70 -21.10 -17.22
C ALA A 6 -8.96 -19.80 -16.85
N ASN A 7 -9.67 -18.67 -16.82
CA ASN A 7 -9.12 -17.37 -16.38
C ASN A 7 -8.76 -17.33 -14.89
N GLY A 8 -9.44 -18.13 -14.05
CA GLY A 8 -9.15 -18.23 -12.61
C GLY A 8 -7.74 -18.73 -12.32
N ARG A 9 -7.22 -19.69 -13.09
CA ARG A 9 -5.87 -20.25 -12.90
C ARG A 9 -4.78 -19.22 -13.24
N ILE A 10 -4.90 -18.56 -14.39
CA ILE A 10 -3.98 -17.51 -14.85
C ILE A 10 -3.98 -16.30 -13.89
N THR A 11 -5.16 -15.86 -13.46
CA THR A 11 -5.28 -14.71 -12.54
C THR A 11 -4.72 -14.98 -11.14
N ARG A 12 -4.77 -16.23 -10.66
CA ARG A 12 -4.30 -16.60 -9.32
C ARG A 12 -2.83 -17.00 -9.29
N VAL A 13 -2.38 -17.85 -10.21
CA VAL A 13 -1.01 -18.42 -10.22
C VAL A 13 -0.02 -17.43 -10.83
N GLU A 14 -0.29 -16.97 -12.05
CA GLU A 14 0.62 -16.09 -12.78
C GLU A 14 0.46 -14.65 -12.32
N ASN A 15 -0.76 -14.10 -12.29
CA ASN A 15 -0.91 -12.69 -11.90
C ASN A 15 -0.79 -12.48 -10.38
N GLY A 16 -0.96 -13.52 -9.56
CA GLY A 16 -0.91 -13.39 -8.10
C GLY A 16 0.46 -12.97 -7.59
N HIS A 17 1.54 -13.58 -8.10
CA HIS A 17 2.90 -13.23 -7.68
C HIS A 17 3.30 -11.84 -8.19
N LEU A 18 2.92 -11.48 -9.42
CA LEU A 18 3.13 -10.14 -9.98
C LEU A 18 2.43 -9.07 -9.16
N LYS A 19 1.16 -9.29 -8.79
CA LYS A 19 0.39 -8.37 -7.93
C LYS A 19 1.02 -8.23 -6.54
N ARG A 20 1.52 -9.32 -5.94
CA ARG A 20 2.25 -9.26 -4.66
C ARG A 20 3.53 -8.43 -4.78
N LYS A 21 4.32 -8.64 -5.83
CA LYS A 21 5.53 -7.85 -6.12
C LYS A 21 5.21 -6.37 -6.33
N GLN A 22 4.17 -6.06 -7.10
CA GLN A 22 3.72 -4.68 -7.33
C GLN A 22 3.28 -3.99 -6.03
N ARG A 23 2.53 -4.68 -5.16
CA ARG A 23 2.15 -4.16 -3.83
C ARG A 23 3.36 -3.89 -2.96
N ALA A 24 4.33 -4.82 -2.92
CA ALA A 24 5.58 -4.62 -2.17
C ALA A 24 6.39 -3.43 -2.71
N ASN A 25 6.46 -3.27 -4.04
CA ASN A 25 7.13 -2.13 -4.66
C ASN A 25 6.41 -0.80 -4.36
N ARG A 26 5.07 -0.78 -4.39
CA ARG A 26 4.27 0.38 -3.98
C ARG A 26 4.52 0.75 -2.52
N ASP A 27 4.54 -0.26 -1.64
CA ASP A 27 4.83 -0.05 -0.21
C ASP A 27 6.23 0.54 0.00
N LYS A 28 7.25 0.06 -0.72
CA LYS A 28 8.61 0.63 -0.67
C LYS A 28 8.62 2.09 -1.11
N ARG A 29 8.09 2.37 -2.30
CA ARG A 29 8.04 3.72 -2.86
C ARG A 29 7.32 4.71 -1.94
N PHE A 30 6.19 4.31 -1.35
CA PHE A 30 5.49 5.18 -0.42
C PHE A 30 6.21 5.35 0.91
N THR A 31 6.91 4.32 1.40
CA THR A 31 7.76 4.46 2.60
C THR A 31 8.87 5.49 2.34
N GLU A 32 9.52 5.45 1.18
CA GLU A 32 10.54 6.44 0.78
C GLU A 32 9.96 7.85 0.64
N LEU A 33 8.76 7.99 0.06
CA LEU A 33 8.09 9.28 -0.06
C LEU A 33 7.70 9.86 1.30
N VAL A 34 7.31 9.03 2.26
CA VAL A 34 7.00 9.48 3.63
C VAL A 34 8.28 9.86 4.37
N GLY A 35 9.38 9.13 4.17
CA GLY A 35 10.67 9.44 4.81
C GLY A 35 11.34 10.72 4.26
N LYS A 36 11.12 11.05 2.99
CA LYS A 36 11.66 12.28 2.36
C LYS A 36 10.69 13.46 2.40
N GLY A 37 9.41 13.19 2.52
CA GLY A 37 8.34 14.20 2.46
C GLY A 37 8.05 14.84 3.82
N GLN A 38 7.38 15.99 3.78
CA GLN A 38 6.85 16.66 4.96
C GLN A 38 5.33 16.50 5.04
N PHE A 39 4.79 16.51 6.26
CA PHE A 39 3.36 16.52 6.50
C PHE A 39 2.77 17.89 6.12
N PRO A 40 1.58 18.00 5.49
CA PRO A 40 0.68 16.92 5.09
C PRO A 40 1.10 16.24 3.78
N TYR A 41 0.98 14.92 3.74
CA TYR A 41 1.30 14.14 2.54
C TYR A 41 0.24 14.28 1.44
N THR A 42 0.61 13.89 0.22
CA THR A 42 -0.35 13.83 -0.89
C THR A 42 -1.52 12.87 -0.59
N PRO A 43 -2.73 13.09 -1.15
CA PRO A 43 -3.89 12.25 -0.89
C PRO A 43 -3.65 10.75 -1.14
N ALA A 44 -2.80 10.41 -2.12
CA ALA A 44 -2.42 9.04 -2.42
C ALA A 44 -1.62 8.38 -1.28
N VAL A 45 -0.70 9.14 -0.67
CA VAL A 45 0.08 8.67 0.49
C VAL A 45 -0.79 8.63 1.74
N GLN A 46 -1.68 9.59 1.94
CA GLN A 46 -2.63 9.59 3.06
C GLN A 46 -3.60 8.40 2.98
N SER A 47 -4.15 8.10 1.81
CA SER A 47 -5.00 6.92 1.60
C SER A 47 -4.21 5.63 1.89
N TRP A 48 -2.97 5.53 1.44
CA TRP A 48 -2.11 4.39 1.75
C TRP A 48 -1.78 4.28 3.25
N LEU A 49 -1.45 5.38 3.93
CA LEU A 49 -1.22 5.41 5.37
C LEU A 49 -2.48 5.00 6.14
N SER A 50 -3.66 5.43 5.68
CA SER A 50 -4.95 5.05 6.25
C SER A 50 -5.16 3.53 6.19
N GLU A 51 -4.87 2.90 5.05
CA GLU A 51 -4.92 1.43 4.90
C GLU A 51 -3.94 0.72 5.85
N LYS A 52 -2.75 1.29 6.08
CA LYS A 52 -1.70 0.66 6.91
C LYS A 52 -1.90 0.85 8.42
N LEU A 53 -2.41 2.01 8.82
CA LEU A 53 -2.67 2.37 10.22
C LEU A 53 -4.08 1.96 10.68
N GLY A 54 -4.98 1.65 9.75
CA GLY A 54 -6.37 1.32 10.05
C GLY A 54 -7.17 2.53 10.55
N LYS A 55 -6.73 3.75 10.24
CA LYS A 55 -7.33 5.02 10.70
C LYS A 55 -7.71 5.90 9.51
N PRO A 56 -8.81 6.67 9.58
CA PRO A 56 -9.13 7.65 8.54
C PRO A 56 -7.99 8.66 8.34
N ALA A 57 -7.74 9.08 7.10
CA ALA A 57 -6.68 10.04 6.76
C ALA A 57 -6.74 11.35 7.57
N THR A 58 -7.95 11.78 7.95
CA THR A 58 -8.20 12.98 8.77
C THR A 58 -7.75 12.85 10.22
N GLN A 59 -7.56 11.64 10.72
CA GLN A 59 -7.15 11.35 12.11
C GLN A 59 -5.67 10.95 12.24
N ILE A 60 -4.93 10.88 11.13
CA ILE A 60 -3.53 10.47 11.13
C ILE A 60 -2.65 11.65 11.55
N THR A 61 -1.92 11.49 12.65
CA THR A 61 -0.96 12.49 13.13
C THR A 61 0.45 12.23 12.61
N GLU A 62 1.28 13.27 12.52
CA GLU A 62 2.68 13.13 12.10
C GLU A 62 3.47 12.18 13.01
N VAL A 63 3.16 12.17 14.31
CA VAL A 63 3.80 11.31 15.32
C VAL A 63 3.53 9.83 15.01
N GLU A 64 2.30 9.49 14.65
CA GLU A 64 1.94 8.11 14.30
C GLU A 64 2.59 7.65 12.99
N VAL A 65 2.75 8.57 12.02
CA VAL A 65 3.45 8.26 10.78
C VAL A 65 4.92 8.00 11.04
N LYS A 66 5.57 8.80 11.90
CA LYS A 66 6.96 8.57 12.32
C LYS A 66 7.11 7.26 13.10
N ALA A 67 6.18 6.95 14.01
CA ALA A 67 6.16 5.68 14.74
C ALA A 67 5.97 4.47 13.80
N PHE A 68 5.15 4.62 12.76
CA PHE A 68 4.96 3.60 11.73
C PHE A 68 6.21 3.35 10.90
N LEU A 69 6.95 4.42 10.55
CA LEU A 69 8.25 4.30 9.88
C LEU A 69 9.29 3.61 10.77
N ALA A 70 9.32 3.91 12.07
CA ALA A 70 10.28 3.32 13.01
C ALA A 70 10.05 1.82 13.28
N LYS A 71 8.81 1.34 13.12
CA LYS A 71 8.44 -0.07 13.38
C LYS A 71 8.74 -1.01 12.20
N LYS A 72 9.09 -0.47 11.03
CA LYS A 72 9.18 -1.21 9.76
C LYS A 72 10.62 -1.44 9.35
#